data_AF-A0A6A7L9B3-F1
#
_entry.id   AF-A0A6A7L9B3-F1
#
_cell.length_a   1.000
_cell.length_b   1.000
_cell.length_c   1.000
_cell.angle_alpha   90.00
_cell.angle_beta   90.00
_cell.angle_gamma   90.00
#
_symmetry.space_group_name_H-M   'P 1'
#
loop_
_entity.id
_entity.type
_entity.pdbx_description
1 polymer ?
#
loop_
_entity_poly.entity_id
_entity_poly.type
_entity_poly.pdbx_seq_one_letter_code
_entity_poly.pdbx_strand_id
1 'polypeptide(L)' 'MACERVKEFLSREHVPFVERNIEEDDAAYDALLALGFLAVPVTISGQTAVKGFDVQQLDALVQAWRSDRGE' A
#
# COMPACT_ATOMS: atom_id res chain seq x y z
N MET A 1 -8.48 -10.58 -5.89
CA MET A 1 -9.15 -10.66 -4.57
C MET A 1 -8.50 -9.77 -3.50
N ALA A 2 -7.23 -9.96 -3.11
CA ALA A 2 -6.64 -9.17 -2.00
C ALA A 2 -6.26 -7.73 -2.40
N CYS A 3 -5.73 -7.51 -3.60
CA CYS A 3 -5.43 -6.17 -4.12
C CYS A 3 -6.67 -5.28 -4.20
N GLU A 4 -7.79 -5.81 -4.69
CA GLU A 4 -9.06 -5.07 -4.78
C GLU A 4 -9.56 -4.60 -3.42
N ARG A 5 -9.45 -5.42 -2.36
CA ARG A 5 -9.86 -5.02 -1.01
C ARG A 5 -9.03 -3.87 -0.46
N VAL A 6 -7.71 -3.87 -0.71
CA VAL A 6 -6.83 -2.77 -0.31
C VAL A 6 -7.22 -1.48 -1.03
N LYS A 7 -7.46 -1.55 -2.36
CA LYS A 7 -7.88 -0.39 -3.15
C LYS A 7 -9.22 0.18 -2.66
N GLU A 8 -10.20 -0.69 -2.43
CA GLU A 8 -11.50 -0.31 -1.87
C GLU A 8 -11.36 0.38 -0.51
N PHE A 9 -10.50 -0.15 0.37
CA PHE A 9 -10.24 0.45 1.68
C PHE A 9 -9.65 1.86 1.55
N LEU A 10 -8.58 2.03 0.75
CA LEU A 10 -7.93 3.32 0.56
C LEU A 10 -8.87 4.35 -0.09
N SER A 11 -9.67 3.92 -1.08
CA SER A 11 -10.70 4.76 -1.70
C SER A 11 -11.75 5.23 -0.70
N ARG A 12 -12.24 4.33 0.18
CA ARG A 12 -13.21 4.67 1.24
C ARG A 12 -12.64 5.62 2.28
N GLU A 13 -11.35 5.49 2.59
CA GLU A 13 -10.64 6.42 3.47
C GLU A 13 -10.26 7.73 2.78
N HIS A 14 -10.63 7.90 1.50
CA HIS A 14 -10.32 9.07 0.67
C HIS A 14 -8.81 9.34 0.58
N VAL A 15 -8.01 8.28 0.64
CA VAL A 15 -6.55 8.36 0.55
C VAL A 15 -6.15 8.22 -0.92
N PRO A 16 -5.50 9.23 -1.53
CA PRO A 16 -4.94 9.09 -2.87
C PRO A 16 -3.82 8.07 -2.85
N PHE A 17 -3.92 7.07 -3.74
CA PHE A 17 -2.92 6.03 -3.92
C PHE A 17 -2.57 5.88 -5.41
N VAL A 18 -1.39 5.34 -5.68
CA VAL A 18 -0.95 4.97 -7.03
C VAL A 18 -0.88 3.47 -7.10
N GLU A 19 -1.60 2.90 -8.06
CA GLU A 19 -1.51 1.48 -8.37
C GLU A 19 -0.28 1.20 -9.24
N ARG A 20 0.50 0.19 -8.83
CA ARG A 20 1.60 -0.33 -9.63
C ARG A 20 1.41 -1.84 -9.81
N ASN A 21 1.24 -2.27 -11.06
CA ASN A 21 1.08 -3.68 -11.39
C ASN A 21 2.45 -4.31 -11.65
N ILE A 22 2.87 -5.23 -10.78
CA ILE A 22 4.15 -5.93 -10.92
C ILE A 22 4.20 -6.89 -12.11
N GLU A 23 3.06 -7.25 -12.70
CA GLU A 23 2.99 -8.10 -13.89
C GLU A 23 3.27 -7.32 -15.17
N GLU A 24 3.04 -6.00 -15.15
CA GLU A 24 3.20 -5.10 -16.31
C GLU A 24 4.37 -4.12 -16.14
N ASP A 25 4.86 -3.92 -14.91
CA ASP A 25 5.92 -2.98 -14.56
C ASP A 25 7.05 -3.70 -13.81
N ASP A 26 8.13 -4.01 -14.53
CA ASP A 26 9.33 -4.64 -13.98
C ASP A 26 9.97 -3.81 -12.85
N ALA A 27 9.86 -2.47 -12.87
CA ALA A 27 10.41 -1.62 -11.83
C ALA A 27 9.60 -1.73 -10.52
N ALA A 28 8.28 -1.92 -10.62
CA ALA A 28 7.43 -2.24 -9.47
C ALA A 28 7.79 -3.61 -8.88
N TYR A 29 8.10 -4.60 -9.73
CA TYR A 29 8.57 -5.91 -9.29
C TYR A 29 9.93 -5.82 -8.58
N ASP A 30 10.90 -5.10 -9.15
CA ASP A 30 12.21 -4.90 -8.53
C ASP A 30 12.11 -4.16 -7.19
N ALA A 31 11.27 -3.11 -7.11
CA ALA A 31 11.01 -2.40 -5.86
C ALA A 31 10.41 -3.32 -4.78
N LEU A 32 9.52 -4.25 -5.16
CA LEU A 32 8.95 -5.24 -4.24
C LEU A 32 10.04 -6.16 -3.66
N LEU A 33 10.95 -6.62 -4.51
CA LEU A 33 12.08 -7.46 -4.12
C LEU A 33 13.10 -6.70 -3.26
N ALA A 34 13.42 -5.46 -3.61
CA ALA A 34 14.32 -4.60 -2.86
C ALA A 34 13.81 -4.32 -1.44
N LEU A 35 12.48 -4.28 -1.26
CA LEU A 35 11.82 -4.17 0.04
C LEU A 35 11.74 -5.51 0.80
N GLY A 36 12.17 -6.63 0.20
CA GLY A 36 12.15 -7.96 0.81
C GLY A 36 10.76 -8.61 0.83
N PHE A 37 9.80 -8.09 0.04
CA PHE A 37 8.48 -8.69 -0.07
C PHE A 37 8.42 -9.69 -1.23
N LEU A 38 7.76 -10.82 -0.98
CA LEU A 38 7.60 -11.91 -1.97
C LEU A 38 6.13 -12.16 -2.33
N ALA A 39 5.21 -11.33 -1.84
CA ALA A 39 3.79 -11.50 -2.11
C ALA A 39 3.06 -10.17 -2.15
N VAL A 40 2.08 -10.07 -3.04
CA VAL A 40 1.16 -8.92 -3.19
C VAL A 40 -0.18 -9.19 -2.49
N PRO A 41 -0.96 -8.16 -2.12
CA PRO A 41 -0.65 -6.72 -2.23
C PRO A 41 0.38 -6.25 -1.18
N VAL A 42 1.14 -5.21 -1.51
CA VAL A 42 1.96 -4.46 -0.56
C VAL A 42 1.61 -2.99 -0.69
N THR A 43 1.29 -2.36 0.44
CA THR A 43 0.96 -0.93 0.51
C THR A 43 2.11 -0.21 1.18
N ILE A 44 2.65 0.80 0.52
CA ILE A 44 3.81 1.55 1.02
C ILE A 44 3.40 3.01 1.17
N SER A 45 3.65 3.59 2.34
CA SER A 45 3.46 5.01 2.60
C SER A 45 4.66 5.55 3.35
N GLY A 46 5.44 6.41 2.69
CA GLY A 46 6.69 6.94 3.25
C GLY A 46 7.66 5.84 3.64
N GLN A 47 7.90 5.68 4.95
CA GLN A 47 8.81 4.68 5.51
C GLN A 47 8.11 3.39 5.98
N THR A 48 6.78 3.34 5.89
CA THR A 48 5.98 2.22 6.40
C THR A 48 5.48 1.37 5.24
N ALA A 49 5.61 0.05 5.36
CA ALA A 49 5.11 -0.91 4.39
C ALA A 49 4.21 -1.94 5.08
N VAL A 50 3.02 -2.15 4.54
CA VAL A 50 2.03 -3.12 5.01
C VAL A 50 1.86 -4.19 3.95
N LYS A 51 2.07 -5.46 4.32
CA LYS A 51 1.89 -6.61 3.45
C LYS A 51 0.49 -7.20 3.61
N GLY A 52 -0.16 -7.49 2.49
CA GLY A 52 -1.48 -8.09 2.45
C GLY A 52 -2.62 -7.12 2.75
N PHE A 53 -3.79 -7.67 3.03
CA PHE A 53 -4.96 -6.92 3.48
C PHE A 53 -5.10 -7.06 5.00
N ASP A 54 -4.38 -6.20 5.73
CA ASP A 54 -4.43 -6.12 7.19
C ASP A 54 -5.09 -4.80 7.58
N VAL A 55 -6.36 -4.86 7.99
CA VAL A 55 -7.15 -3.65 8.28
C VAL A 55 -6.55 -2.83 9.41
N GLN A 56 -5.98 -3.46 10.45
CA GLN A 56 -5.41 -2.73 11.57
C GLN A 56 -4.15 -1.97 11.16
N GLN A 57 -3.28 -2.62 10.39
CA GLN A 57 -2.06 -1.96 9.90
C GLN A 57 -2.36 -0.93 8.80
N LEU A 58 -3.34 -1.18 7.94
CA LEU A 58 -3.77 -0.23 6.92
C LEU A 58 -4.41 1.01 7.57
N ASP A 59 -5.25 0.85 8.59
CA ASP A 59 -5.79 1.97 9.34
C ASP A 59 -4.66 2.79 9.99
N ALA A 60 -3.74 2.14 10.70
CA ALA A 60 -2.59 2.82 11.29
C ALA A 60 -1.72 3.54 10.23
N LEU A 61 -1.52 2.93 9.06
CA LEU A 61 -0.81 3.52 7.93
C LEU A 61 -1.53 4.78 7.42
N VAL A 62 -2.85 4.73 7.28
CA VAL A 62 -3.68 5.86 6.84
C VAL A 62 -3.65 6.98 7.88
N GLN A 63 -3.79 6.66 9.17
CA GLN A 63 -3.72 7.65 10.25
C GLN A 63 -2.34 8.32 10.31
N ALA A 64 -1.26 7.55 10.16
CA ALA A 64 0.10 8.09 10.08
C ALA A 64 0.27 8.99 8.85
N TRP A 65 -0.21 8.57 7.68
CA TRP A 65 -0.19 9.36 6.45
C TRP A 65 -1.00 10.66 6.57
N ARG A 66 -2.16 10.64 7.24
CA ARG A 66 -2.96 11.83 7.52
C ARG A 66 -2.23 12.79 8.46
N SER A 67 -1.59 12.24 9.49
CA SER A 67 -0.83 13.02 10.48
C SER A 67 0.41 13.68 9.89
N ASP A 68 1.12 13.00 8.97
CA ASP A 68 2.29 13.53 8.28
C ASP A 68 1.93 14.63 7.26
N ARG A 69 0.69 14.58 6.73
CA ARG A 69 0.16 15.56 5.78
C ARG A 69 -0.52 16.77 6.41
N GLY A 70 -0.66 16.79 7.73
CA GLY A 70 -0.93 17.97 8.55
C GLY A 70 -1.96 18.96 8.02
N GLU A 71 -3.18 18.87 8.55
CA GLU A 71 -3.88 20.08 8.98
C GLU A 71 -3.09 20.81 10.07
#